data_AF-A0A934AE90-F1
#
_entry.id   AF-A0A934AE90-F1
#
_cell.length_a   1.000
_cell.length_b   1.000
_cell.length_c   1.000
_cell.angle_alpha   90.00
_cell.angle_beta   90.00
_cell.angle_gamma   90.00
#
_symmetry.space_group_name_H-M   'P 1'
#
loop_
_entity.id
_entity.type
_entity.pdbx_description
1 polymer ?
#
loop_
_entity_poly.entity_id
_entity_poly.type
_entity_poly.pdbx_seq_one_letter_code
_entity_poly.pdbx_strand_id
1 'polypeptide(L)'
;MKDIVTVEEAATFLHKHPDTIRRWIEVKKLKARHLSAGSHGIYAILRNDLLEFAVSASVKANERVKKKSRLPKASAQPTLPL
;
A
#
# COMPACT_ATOMS: atom_id res chain seq x y z
N MET A 1 2.77 5.79 25.46
CA MET A 1 1.89 4.85 24.72
C MET A 1 2.80 3.94 23.89
N LYS A 2 2.43 2.67 23.65
CA LYS A 2 3.28 1.78 22.85
C LYS A 2 3.10 2.13 21.37
N ASP A 3 4.01 2.94 20.83
CA ASP A 3 4.01 3.38 19.42
C ASP A 3 4.50 2.30 18.44
N ILE A 4 4.67 1.07 18.93
CA ILE A 4 5.22 -0.05 18.19
C ILE A 4 4.10 -1.07 17.96
N VAL A 5 3.89 -1.43 16.70
CA VAL A 5 2.95 -2.44 16.25
C VAL A 5 3.70 -3.60 15.61
N THR A 6 3.17 -4.81 15.78
CA THR A 6 3.72 -6.03 15.16
C THR A 6 3.28 -6.17 13.70
N VAL A 7 3.87 -7.13 12.99
CA VAL A 7 3.46 -7.48 11.61
C VAL A 7 1.98 -7.84 11.53
N GLU A 8 1.45 -8.56 12.52
CA GLU A 8 0.05 -8.99 12.55
C GLU A 8 -0.91 -7.83 12.79
N GLU A 9 -0.55 -6.91 13.69
CA GLU A 9 -1.33 -5.68 13.91
C GLU A 9 -1.30 -4.77 12.68
N ALA A 10 -0.14 -4.61 12.05
CA ALA A 10 -0.01 -3.85 10.81
C ALA A 10 -0.80 -4.48 9.66
N ALA A 11 -0.83 -5.81 9.57
CA ALA A 11 -1.62 -6.56 8.61
C ALA A 11 -3.12 -6.30 8.80
N THR A 12 -3.59 -6.33 10.06
CA THR A 12 -4.97 -6.02 10.43
C THR A 12 -5.31 -4.58 10.09
N PHE A 13 -4.45 -3.62 10.43
CA PHE A 13 -4.66 -2.20 10.17
C PHE A 13 -4.74 -1.87 8.67
N LEU A 14 -3.91 -2.50 7.85
CA LEU A 14 -3.90 -2.29 6.40
C LEU A 14 -4.87 -3.20 5.64
N HIS A 15 -5.59 -4.10 6.34
CA HIS A 15 -6.42 -5.14 5.73
C HIS A 15 -5.64 -5.94 4.67
N LYS A 16 -4.41 -6.35 5.00
CA LYS A 16 -3.50 -7.14 4.14
C LYS A 16 -3.02 -8.39 4.84
N HIS A 17 -2.51 -9.34 4.06
CA HIS A 17 -1.92 -10.56 4.61
C HIS A 17 -0.59 -10.24 5.32
N PRO A 18 -0.27 -10.85 6.48
CA PRO A 18 0.99 -10.62 7.18
C PRO A 18 2.22 -10.90 6.32
N ASP A 19 2.13 -11.88 5.42
CA ASP A 19 3.18 -12.18 4.43
C ASP A 19 3.48 -10.99 3.49
N THR A 20 2.44 -10.24 3.09
CA THR A 20 2.61 -9.01 2.31
C THR A 20 3.36 -7.93 3.09
N ILE A 21 3.08 -7.83 4.40
CA ILE A 21 3.78 -6.88 5.28
C ILE A 21 5.25 -7.28 5.43
N ARG A 22 5.54 -8.58 5.67
CA ARG A 22 6.91 -9.11 5.71
C ARG A 22 7.67 -8.78 4.43
N ARG A 23 7.07 -9.06 3.28
CA ARG A 23 7.65 -8.74 1.98
C ARG A 23 7.92 -7.24 1.82
N TRP A 24 7.04 -6.37 2.30
CA TRP A 24 7.27 -4.91 2.27
C TRP A 24 8.41 -4.45 3.17
N ILE A 25 8.64 -5.12 4.28
CA ILE A 25 9.80 -4.89 5.15
C ILE A 25 11.07 -5.35 4.42
N GLU A 26 11.06 -6.55 3.83
CA GLU A 26 12.20 -7.10 3.08
C GLU A 26 12.60 -6.23 1.88
N VAL A 27 11.63 -5.72 1.12
CA VAL A 27 11.88 -4.81 -0.01
C VAL A 27 12.14 -3.35 0.42
N LYS A 28 12.36 -3.09 1.72
CA LYS A 28 12.63 -1.77 2.32
C LYS A 28 11.57 -0.71 2.00
N LYS A 29 10.34 -1.15 1.74
CA LYS A 29 9.20 -0.30 1.42
C LYS A 29 8.47 0.20 2.67
N LEU A 30 8.54 -0.58 3.75
CA LEU A 30 8.02 -0.23 5.07
C LEU A 30 9.17 -0.26 6.07
N LYS A 31 9.33 0.83 6.84
CA LYS A 31 10.35 0.88 7.90
C LYS A 31 9.88 0.03 9.08
N ALA A 32 10.65 -1.00 9.37
CA ALA A 32 10.49 -1.80 10.57
C ALA A 32 11.84 -1.97 11.26
N ARG A 33 11.82 -1.93 12.59
CA ARG A 33 12.95 -2.24 13.44
C ARG A 33 12.97 -3.73 13.68
N HIS A 34 14.04 -4.39 13.25
CA HIS A 34 14.25 -5.79 13.59
C HIS A 34 14.64 -5.88 15.07
N LEU A 35 13.82 -6.55 15.88
CA LEU A 35 14.04 -6.70 17.31
C LEU A 35 14.82 -7.97 17.67
N SER A 36 15.21 -8.78 16.67
CA SER A 36 16.10 -9.94 16.77
C SER A 36 15.97 -10.72 18.09
N ALA A 37 14.88 -11.47 18.23
CA ALA A 37 14.68 -12.43 19.31
C ALA A 37 14.53 -13.84 18.70
N GLY A 38 15.66 -14.48 18.39
CA GLY A 38 15.72 -15.87 17.91
C GLY A 38 15.57 -16.09 16.41
N SER A 39 15.43 -17.36 16.02
CA SER A 39 15.41 -17.86 14.62
C SER A 39 14.26 -17.31 13.77
N HIS A 40 13.19 -16.82 14.41
CA HIS A 40 12.13 -16.07 13.78
C HIS A 40 12.24 -14.60 14.20
N GLY A 41 12.91 -13.80 13.37
CA GLY A 41 13.07 -12.36 13.59
C GLY A 41 11.74 -11.65 13.82
N ILE A 42 11.55 -11.10 15.02
CA ILE A 42 10.40 -10.25 15.35
C ILE A 42 10.65 -8.86 14.76
N TYR A 43 9.70 -8.37 13.97
CA TYR A 43 9.73 -7.01 13.41
C TYR A 43 8.77 -6.10 14.18
N ALA A 44 9.30 -4.97 14.63
CA ALA A 44 8.56 -3.87 15.23
C ALA A 44 8.38 -2.75 14.21
N ILE A 45 7.14 -2.45 13.85
CA ILE A 45 6.80 -1.35 12.96
C ILE A 45 6.34 -0.18 13.84
N LEU A 46 6.78 1.04 13.55
CA LEU A 46 6.25 2.21 14.23
C LEU A 46 4.88 2.56 13.66
N ARG A 47 3.92 2.88 14.54
CA ARG A 47 2.56 3.27 14.11
C ARG A 47 2.57 4.49 13.20
N ASN A 48 3.47 5.44 13.46
CA ASN A 48 3.65 6.63 12.62
C ASN A 48 4.13 6.28 11.21
N ASP A 49 5.13 5.41 11.07
CA ASP A 49 5.61 4.93 9.76
C ASP A 49 4.52 4.14 9.01
N LEU A 50 3.70 3.37 9.73
CA LEU A 50 2.57 2.65 9.15
C LEU A 50 1.50 3.60 8.58
N LEU A 51 1.20 4.68 9.31
CA LEU A 51 0.27 5.73 8.87
C LEU A 51 0.83 6.48 7.65
N GLU A 52 2.09 6.90 7.69
CA GLU A 52 2.76 7.56 6.56
C GLU A 52 2.74 6.67 5.31
N PHE A 53 2.99 5.37 5.49
CA PHE A 53 2.91 4.38 4.42
C PHE A 53 1.48 4.26 3.86
N ALA A 54 0.46 4.19 4.72
CA ALA A 54 -0.95 4.11 4.29
C ALA A 54 -1.37 5.33 3.47
N VAL A 55 -1.00 6.53 3.92
CA VAL A 55 -1.26 7.79 3.21
C VAL A 55 -0.54 7.80 1.86
N SER A 56 0.75 7.46 1.82
CA SER A 56 1.54 7.40 0.58
C SER A 56 1.02 6.35 -0.41
N ALA A 57 0.59 5.19 0.08
CA ALA A 57 -0.02 4.13 -0.73
C ALA A 57 -1.37 4.56 -1.31
N SER A 58 -2.19 5.27 -0.53
CA SER A 58 -3.47 5.84 -0.99
C SER A 58 -3.25 6.86 -2.12
N VAL A 59 -2.26 7.75 -1.98
CA VAL A 59 -1.91 8.74 -3.01
C VAL A 59 -1.47 8.05 -4.31
N LYS A 60 -0.62 7.01 -4.24
CA LYS A 60 -0.19 6.25 -5.44
C LYS A 60 -1.31 5.46 -6.11
N ALA A 61 -2.28 4.95 -5.34
CA ALA A 61 -3.45 4.27 -5.91
C ALA A 61 -4.33 5.24 -6.69
N ASN A 62 -4.52 6.47 -6.18
CA ASN A 62 -5.33 7.49 -6.81
C ASN A 62 -4.69 8.05 -8.10
N GLU A 63 -3.36 8.09 -8.17
CA GLU A 63 -2.64 8.54 -9.38
C GLU A 63 -2.75 7.55 -10.54
N ARG A 64 -2.82 6.23 -10.26
CA ARG A 64 -3.03 5.20 -11.30
C ARG A 64 -4.45 5.21 -11.86
N VAL A 65 -5.45 5.59 -11.06
CA VAL A 65 -6.83 5.74 -11.53
C VAL A 65 -6.95 6.93 -12.48
N LYS A 66 -6.23 8.04 -12.23
CA LYS A 66 -6.24 9.21 -13.13
C LYS A 66 -5.55 9.00 -14.48
N LYS A 67 -4.62 8.03 -14.61
CA LYS A 67 -3.95 7.74 -15.90
C LYS A 67 -4.72 6.81 -16.83
N LYS A 68 -5.74 6.09 -16.36
CA LYS A 68 -6.57 5.21 -17.24
C LYS A 68 -7.84 5.88 -17.78
N SER A 69 -8.22 7.05 -17.29
CA SER A 69 -9.47 7.74 -17.65
C SER A 69 -9.30 8.98 -18.53
N ARG A 70 -8.24 9.02 -19.36
CA ARG A 70 -8.11 9.99 -20.45
C ARG A 70 -7.87 9.29 -21.78
N LEU A 71 -8.92 8.73 -22.35
CA LEU A 71 -9.08 8.67 -23.79
C LEU A 71 -10.38 9.40 -24.15
N PRO A 72 -10.34 10.56 -24.86
CA PRO A 72 -11.52 11.09 -25.49
C PRO A 72 -11.79 10.22 -26.72
N LYS A 73 -12.83 9.39 -26.70
CA LYS A 73 -13.31 8.79 -27.95
C LYS A 73 -14.48 9.65 -28.41
N ALA A 74 -14.13 10.57 -29.30
CA ALA A 74 -15.03 11.46 -30.00
C ALA A 74 -16.23 10.69 -30.55
N SER A 75 -17.41 11.29 -30.37
CA SER A 75 -18.65 10.94 -31.07
C SER A 75 -18.38 10.81 -32.56
N ALA A 76 -18.50 9.59 -33.09
CA ALA A 76 -18.71 9.36 -34.51
C ALA A 76 -20.12 8.78 -34.65
N GLN A 77 -21.10 9.67 -34.79
CA GLN A 77 -22.36 9.32 -35.45
C GLN A 77 -22.06 9.26 -36.95
N PRO A 78 -22.23 8.12 -37.64
CA PRO A 78 -22.40 8.15 -39.08
C PRO A 78 -23.85 8.55 -39.37
N THR A 79 -24.02 9.79 -39.82
CA THR A 79 -25.24 10.29 -40.44
C THR A 79 -25.58 9.41 -41.65
N LEU A 80 -26.83 8.94 -41.73
CA LEU A 80 -27.42 8.30 -42.91
C LEU A 80 -27.34 9.22 -44.14
N PRO A 81 -26.98 8.70 -45.34
CA PRO A 81 -27.38 9.31 -46.59
C PRO A 81 -28.52 8.51 -47.27
N LEU A 82 -29.60 9.25 -47.51
CA LEU A 82 -30.68 9.19 -48.52
C LEU A 82 -30.99 7.85 -49.21
#